data_AF-A0AAV8WYH4-F1
#
_entry.id   AF-A0AAV8WYH4-F1
#
_cell.length_a   1.000
_cell.length_b   1.000
_cell.length_c   1.000
_cell.angle_alpha   90.00
_cell.angle_beta   90.00
_cell.angle_gamma   90.00
#
_symmetry.space_group_name_H-M   'P 1'
#
loop_
_entity.id
_entity.type
_entity.pdbx_description
1 polymer ?
#
loop_
_entity_poly.entity_id
_entity_poly.type
_entity_poly.pdbx_seq_one_letter_code
_entity_poly.pdbx_strand_id
1 'polypeptide(L)'
;MDNLSRLRYFGDIKLKDLASPRTAKKSWSIIKSTVSTLRKRIINLQQSRRRLKSRITNTNSLMKYLREQRLITENAESAIEVRKDFLSLMLICSYKMNISQETHL
;
A
#
# COMPACT_ATOMS: atom_id res chain seq x y z
N MET A 1 31.13 23.78 -9.51
CA MET A 1 29.82 24.47 -9.46
C MET A 1 28.77 23.50 -8.97
N ASP A 2 28.16 23.77 -7.81
CA ASP A 2 27.13 22.93 -7.20
C ASP A 2 25.84 22.98 -8.03
N ASN A 3 25.55 21.91 -8.77
CA ASN A 3 24.34 21.83 -9.60
C ASN A 3 23.12 21.38 -8.78
N LEU A 4 22.56 22.34 -8.03
CA LEU A 4 21.39 22.14 -7.19
C LEU A 4 20.11 21.83 -7.98
N SER A 5 20.00 22.17 -9.26
CA SER A 5 18.78 21.96 -10.04
C SER A 5 18.48 20.48 -10.29
N ARG A 6 19.52 19.63 -10.26
CA ARG A 6 19.41 18.17 -10.41
C ARG A 6 18.79 17.45 -9.21
N LEU A 7 18.92 17.98 -7.99
CA LEU A 7 18.46 17.31 -6.77
C LEU A 7 16.95 17.49 -6.60
N ARG A 8 16.15 16.53 -7.07
CA ARG A 8 14.69 16.55 -6.96
C ARG A 8 14.14 15.37 -6.15
N TYR A 9 14.69 14.18 -6.34
CA TYR A 9 14.26 12.94 -5.71
C TYR A 9 15.35 12.36 -4.82
N PHE A 10 14.98 11.48 -3.88
CA PHE A 10 15.93 10.81 -3.00
C PHE A 10 17.01 10.04 -3.78
N GLY A 11 16.61 9.37 -4.87
CA GLY A 11 17.53 8.63 -5.75
C GLY A 11 18.53 9.51 -6.52
N ASP A 12 18.34 10.83 -6.54
CA ASP A 12 19.28 11.75 -7.19
C ASP A 12 20.48 12.07 -6.30
N ILE A 13 20.41 11.78 -5.00
CA ILE A 13 21.43 12.15 -4.01
C ILE A 13 22.64 11.22 -4.17
N LYS A 14 23.81 11.80 -4.42
CA LYS A 14 25.10 11.11 -4.47
C LYS A 14 25.99 11.59 -3.32
N LEU A 15 27.01 10.81 -2.98
CA LEU A 15 27.95 11.14 -1.89
C LEU A 15 28.55 12.56 -2.03
N LYS A 16 28.90 12.96 -3.27
CA LYS A 16 29.41 14.30 -3.58
C LYS A 16 28.45 15.44 -3.22
N ASP A 17 27.14 15.19 -3.25
CA ASP A 17 26.12 16.18 -2.92
C ASP A 17 26.00 16.40 -1.40
N LEU A 18 26.69 15.60 -0.58
CA LEU A 18 26.78 15.75 0.87
C LEU A 18 28.05 16.50 1.31
N ALA A 19 28.99 16.75 0.40
CA ALA A 19 30.27 17.40 0.71
C ALA A 19 30.16 18.91 0.94
N SER A 20 29.22 19.58 0.25
CA SER A 20 28.95 21.02 0.42
C SER A 20 27.80 21.23 1.41
N PRO A 21 27.93 22.14 2.40
CA PRO A 21 26.85 22.40 3.37
C PRO A 21 25.52 22.76 2.71
N ARG A 22 25.58 23.48 1.58
CA ARG A 22 24.39 23.92 0.84
C ARG A 22 23.66 22.75 0.19
N THR A 23 24.39 21.86 -0.48
CA THR A 23 23.81 20.67 -1.13
C THR A 23 23.40 19.62 -0.09
N ALA A 24 24.13 19.50 1.02
CA ALA A 24 23.79 18.63 2.14
C ALA A 24 22.44 19.03 2.78
N LYS A 25 22.22 20.33 3.04
CA LYS A 25 20.94 20.83 3.58
C LYS A 25 19.76 20.52 2.65
N LYS A 26 19.93 20.69 1.34
CA LYS A 26 18.90 20.37 0.35
C LYS A 26 18.61 18.86 0.31
N SER A 27 19.65 18.03 0.23
CA SER A 27 19.56 16.57 0.25
C SER A 27 18.83 16.08 1.51
N TRP A 28 19.17 16.64 2.67
CA TRP A 28 18.50 16.32 3.93
C TRP A 28 17.00 16.65 3.93
N SER A 29 16.60 17.77 3.31
CA SER A 29 15.18 18.10 3.15
C SER A 29 14.43 17.07 2.31
N ILE A 30 15.03 16.65 1.19
CA ILE A 30 14.47 15.62 0.29
C ILE A 30 14.34 14.29 1.02
N ILE A 31 15.37 13.89 1.79
CA ILE A 31 15.37 12.66 2.58
C ILE A 31 14.21 12.69 3.59
N LYS A 32 14.08 13.74 4.40
CA LYS A 32 13.01 13.86 5.40
C LYS A 32 11.62 13.80 4.77
N SER A 33 11.42 14.51 3.66
CA SER A 33 10.14 14.49 2.93
C SER A 33 9.81 13.09 2.38
N THR A 34 10.81 12.42 1.81
CA THR A 34 10.67 11.07 1.25
C THR A 34 10.33 10.08 2.36
N VAL A 35 11.07 10.07 3.47
CA VAL A 35 10.81 9.19 4.62
C VAL A 35 9.42 9.44 5.21
N SER A 36 8.99 10.70 5.34
CA SER A 36 7.64 11.03 5.82
C SER A 36 6.56 10.46 4.90
N THR A 37 6.72 10.63 3.58
CA THR A 37 5.79 10.11 2.57
C THR A 37 5.72 8.58 2.60
N LEU A 38 6.87 7.91 2.69
CA LEU A 38 6.95 6.45 2.78
C LEU A 38 6.26 5.93 4.05
N ARG A 39 6.49 6.55 5.22
CA ARG A 39 5.83 6.19 6.48
C ARG A 39 4.30 6.31 6.37
N LYS A 40 3.80 7.42 5.82
CA LYS A 40 2.36 7.62 5.59
C LYS A 40 1.79 6.55 4.65
N ARG A 41 2.51 6.22 3.58
CA ARG A 41 2.12 5.16 2.63
C ARG A 41 2.02 3.80 3.32
N ILE A 42 3.01 3.43 4.14
CA ILE A 42 3.00 2.18 4.91
C ILE A 42 1.77 2.11 5.81
N ILE A 43 1.49 3.17 6.58
CA ILE A 43 0.33 3.22 7.47
C ILE A 43 -0.97 3.06 6.67
N ASN A 44 -1.12 3.79 5.56
CA ASN A 44 -2.31 3.72 4.73
C ASN A 44 -2.52 2.33 4.13
N LEU A 45 -1.44 1.71 3.62
CA LEU A 45 -1.50 0.35 3.07
C LEU A 45 -1.88 -0.67 4.15
N GLN A 46 -1.31 -0.57 5.36
CA GLN A 46 -1.66 -1.43 6.48
C GLN A 46 -3.13 -1.27 6.89
N GLN A 47 -3.63 -0.03 6.95
CA GLN A 47 -5.04 0.24 7.26
C GLN A 47 -5.97 -0.32 6.18
N SER A 48 -5.67 -0.07 4.90
CA SER A 48 -6.44 -0.61 3.77
C SER A 48 -6.47 -2.14 3.80
N ARG A 49 -5.33 -2.78 4.10
CA ARG A 49 -5.25 -4.24 4.28
C ARG A 49 -6.16 -4.74 5.41
N ARG A 50 -6.13 -4.09 6.57
CA ARG A 50 -6.99 -4.44 7.72
C ARG A 50 -8.47 -4.32 7.36
N ARG A 51 -8.87 -3.21 6.71
CA ARG A 51 -10.25 -2.99 6.26
C ARG A 51 -10.69 -4.04 5.24
N LEU A 52 -9.84 -4.37 4.28
CA LEU A 52 -10.14 -5.39 3.27
C LEU A 52 -10.32 -6.78 3.90
N LYS A 53 -9.43 -7.16 4.82
CA LYS A 53 -9.55 -8.40 5.59
C LYS A 53 -10.87 -8.44 6.37
N SER A 54 -11.20 -7.36 7.08
CA SER A 54 -12.46 -7.27 7.83
C SER A 54 -13.69 -7.38 6.93
N ARG A 55 -13.69 -6.75 5.75
CA ARG A 55 -14.77 -6.91 4.77
C ARG A 55 -14.95 -8.35 4.33
N ILE A 56 -13.87 -9.05 3.97
CA ILE A 56 -13.91 -10.46 3.58
C ILE A 56 -14.48 -11.32 4.73
N THR A 57 -13.99 -11.12 5.95
CA THR A 57 -14.48 -11.84 7.13
C THR A 57 -15.98 -11.60 7.37
N ASN A 58 -16.42 -10.34 7.35
CA ASN A 58 -17.83 -10.01 7.57
C ASN A 58 -18.73 -10.56 6.47
N THR A 59 -18.31 -10.47 5.20
CA THR A 59 -19.05 -11.06 4.08
C THR A 59 -19.15 -12.58 4.20
N ASN A 60 -18.07 -13.27 4.60
CA ASN A 60 -18.11 -14.71 4.86
C ASN A 60 -19.08 -15.07 5.99
N SER A 61 -19.05 -14.33 7.10
CA SER A 61 -19.97 -14.56 8.22
C SER A 61 -21.42 -14.32 7.84
N LEU A 62 -21.70 -13.26 7.07
CA LEU A 62 -23.04 -12.96 6.57
C LEU A 62 -23.54 -14.06 5.62
N MET A 63 -22.71 -14.47 4.67
CA MET A 63 -23.05 -15.55 3.73
C MET A 63 -23.35 -16.86 4.46
N LYS A 64 -22.55 -17.21 5.47
CA LYS A 64 -22.80 -18.39 6.31
C LYS A 64 -24.17 -18.29 6.97
N TYR A 65 -24.47 -17.17 7.63
CA TYR A 65 -25.75 -16.95 8.29
C TYR A 65 -26.93 -17.06 7.30
N LEU A 66 -26.84 -16.39 6.15
CA LEU A 66 -27.90 -16.40 5.14
C LEU A 66 -28.16 -17.80 4.56
N ARG A 67 -27.10 -18.60 4.34
CA ARG A 67 -27.20 -20.00 3.93
C ARG A 67 -27.90 -20.84 4.98
N GLU A 68 -27.47 -20.74 6.23
CA GLU A 68 -28.01 -21.52 7.35
C GLU A 68 -29.50 -21.21 7.58
N GLN A 69 -29.90 -19.95 7.41
CA GLN A 69 -31.30 -19.51 7.57
C GLN A 69 -32.14 -19.65 6.28
N ARG A 70 -31.55 -20.12 5.16
CA ARG A 70 -32.20 -20.18 3.84
C ARG A 70 -32.79 -18.83 3.39
N LEU A 71 -32.11 -17.73 3.71
CA LEU A 71 -32.52 -16.35 3.42
C LEU A 71 -31.88 -15.78 2.15
N ILE A 72 -31.32 -16.64 1.29
CA ILE A 72 -30.63 -16.22 0.07
C ILE A 72 -30.98 -17.16 -1.09
N THR A 73 -31.14 -16.57 -2.28
CA THR A 73 -31.32 -17.33 -3.52
C THR A 73 -29.96 -17.67 -4.13
N GLU A 74 -29.88 -18.75 -4.89
CA GLU A 74 -28.65 -19.20 -5.55
C GLU A 74 -28.01 -18.11 -6.44
N ASN A 75 -28.85 -17.33 -7.14
CA ASN A 75 -28.38 -16.21 -7.97
C ASN A 75 -27.76 -15.09 -7.13
N ALA A 76 -28.39 -14.73 -6.01
CA ALA A 76 -27.86 -13.70 -5.11
C ALA A 76 -26.58 -14.18 -4.42
N GLU A 77 -26.52 -15.46 -4.07
CA GLU A 77 -25.35 -16.11 -3.48
C GLU A 77 -24.16 -16.06 -4.43
N SER A 78 -24.34 -16.50 -5.67
CA SER A 78 -23.33 -16.50 -6.72
C SER A 78 -22.77 -15.09 -6.98
N ALA A 79 -23.64 -14.08 -7.02
CA ALA A 79 -23.22 -12.69 -7.21
C ALA A 79 -22.33 -12.17 -6.06
N ILE A 80 -22.60 -12.58 -4.81
CA ILE A 80 -21.80 -12.20 -3.66
C ILE A 80 -20.46 -12.94 -3.65
N GLU A 81 -20.43 -14.21 -4.07
CA GLU A 81 -19.18 -14.99 -4.17
C GLU A 81 -18.20 -14.39 -5.18
N VAL A 82 -18.66 -14.02 -6.38
CA VAL A 82 -17.82 -13.33 -7.37
C VAL A 82 -17.18 -12.07 -6.78
N ARG A 83 -17.96 -11.29 -6.03
CA ARG A 83 -17.46 -10.06 -5.40
C ARG A 83 -16.46 -10.34 -4.28
N LYS A 84 -16.66 -11.41 -3.51
CA LYS A 84 -15.73 -11.87 -2.48
C LYS A 84 -14.40 -12.32 -3.09
N ASP A 85 -14.43 -13.03 -4.22
CA ASP A 85 -13.23 -13.51 -4.90
C ASP A 85 -12.40 -12.34 -5.44
N PHE A 86 -13.06 -11.33 -6.00
CA PHE A 86 -12.40 -10.08 -6.39
C PHE A 86 -11.71 -9.38 -5.21
N LEU A 87 -12.38 -9.29 -4.05
CA LEU A 87 -11.79 -8.70 -2.84
C LEU A 87 -10.58 -9.52 -2.33
N SER A 88 -10.63 -10.84 -2.47
CA SER A 88 -9.54 -11.75 -2.10
C SER A 88 -8.33 -11.57 -3.02
N LEU A 89 -8.55 -11.45 -4.33
CA LEU A 89 -7.52 -11.13 -5.32
C LEU A 89 -6.87 -9.77 -5.04
N MET A 90 -7.67 -8.74 -4.75
CA MET A 90 -7.18 -7.41 -4.35
C MET A 90 -6.27 -7.47 -3.11
N LEU A 91 -6.60 -8.32 -2.13
CA LEU A 91 -5.79 -8.52 -0.93
C LEU A 91 -4.44 -9.20 -1.26
N ILE A 92 -4.46 -10.21 -2.11
CA ILE A 92 -3.25 -10.94 -2.57
C ILE A 92 -2.33 -10.01 -3.37
N CYS A 93 -2.87 -9.26 -4.32
CA CYS A 93 -2.11 -8.29 -5.12
C CYS A 93 -1.48 -7.21 -4.24
N SER A 94 -2.22 -6.74 -3.22
CA SER A 94 -1.69 -5.79 -2.22
C SER A 94 -0.51 -6.38 -1.42
N TYR A 95 -0.50 -7.70 -1.19
CA TYR A 95 0.60 -8.39 -0.52
C TYR A 95 1.82 -8.55 -1.43
N LYS A 96 1.62 -8.99 -2.69
CA LYS A 96 2.71 -9.16 -3.67
C LYS A 96 3.42 -7.84 -3.99
N MET A 97 2.67 -6.74 -4.14
CA MET A 97 3.27 -5.43 -4.38
C MET A 97 4.11 -4.91 -3.21
N ASN A 98 3.83 -5.31 -1.97
CA ASN A 98 4.66 -4.93 -0.82
C ASN A 98 5.98 -5.70 -0.79
N ILE A 99 5.96 -7.01 -1.08
CA ILE A 99 7.18 -7.84 -1.13
C ILE A 99 8.14 -7.31 -2.21
N SER A 100 7.63 -6.96 -3.40
CA SER A 100 8.47 -6.41 -4.48
C SER A 100 9.06 -5.03 -4.17
N GLN A 101 8.48 -4.24 -3.25
CA GLN A 101 9.05 -2.96 -2.82
C GLN A 101 10.13 -3.14 -1.74
N GLU A 102 10.08 -4.22 -0.97
CA GLU A 102 11.08 -4.55 0.06
C GLU A 102 12.36 -5.17 -0.54
N THR A 103 12.27 -5.83 -1.70
CA THR A 103 13.42 -6.48 -2.37
C THR A 103 14.34 -5.54 -3.16
N HIS A 104 14.00 -4.25 -3.27
CA HIS A 104 14.77 -3.25 -4.02
C HIS A 104 15.33 -2.11 -3.13
N LEU A 105 15.32 -2.30 -1.81
CA LEU A 105 16.05 -1.49 -0.83
C LEU A 105 17.29 -2.25 -0.36
#